data_AF-A0A9D5W6V7-F1
#
_entry.id   AF-A0A9D5W6V7-F1
#
_cell.length_a   1.000
_cell.length_b   1.000
_cell.length_c   1.000
_cell.angle_alpha   90.00
_cell.angle_beta   90.00
_cell.angle_gamma   90.00
#
_symmetry.space_group_name_H-M   'P 1'
#
loop_
_entity.id
_entity.type
_entity.pdbx_description
1 polymer ?
#
loop_
_entity_poly.entity_id
_entity_poly.type
_entity_poly.pdbx_seq_one_letter_code
_entity_poly.pdbx_strand_id
1 'polypeptide(L)'
;MVQKSYEANLETALSYLKNDQRKDAVSTMKRALSQVPEDEKLPENLAYLKILFFCARFAIEDTDERIAYYYIKEGIKTKKFYADFLFLDIFLAKLQHRYGDMLSSIIAYLISIDLPDRDAYGYDFVNTDAINEVFTVYLPLAYNNTQNHAMILNVLNNTIEKVKEFSTGENVSKAYDIMRAMDFKSN
;
A
#
# COMPACT_ATOMS: atom_id res chain seq x y z
N MET A 1 -5.44 23.54 -19.09
CA MET A 1 -6.35 22.94 -18.09
C MET A 1 -6.35 23.85 -16.88
N VAL A 2 -7.51 24.17 -16.31
CA VAL A 2 -7.58 24.97 -15.07
C VAL A 2 -7.29 24.02 -13.90
N GLN A 3 -6.25 24.31 -13.12
CA GLN A 3 -5.89 23.51 -11.94
C GLN A 3 -7.04 23.51 -10.94
N LYS A 4 -7.40 22.34 -10.41
CA LYS A 4 -8.49 22.21 -9.44
C LYS A 4 -8.01 22.65 -8.06
N SER A 5 -8.93 23.12 -7.23
CA SER A 5 -8.59 23.65 -5.89
C SER A 5 -7.90 22.62 -4.98
N TYR A 6 -8.31 21.34 -5.05
CA TYR A 6 -7.69 20.28 -4.25
C TYR A 6 -6.28 19.92 -4.74
N GLU A 7 -5.99 20.05 -6.04
CA GLU A 7 -4.66 19.84 -6.61
C GLU A 7 -3.68 20.92 -6.14
N ALA A 8 -4.11 22.19 -6.17
CA ALA A 8 -3.33 23.31 -5.64
C ALA A 8 -3.06 23.18 -4.13
N ASN A 9 -4.05 22.69 -3.37
CA ASN A 9 -3.87 22.43 -1.93
C ASN A 9 -2.97 21.21 -1.68
N LEU A 10 -3.02 20.17 -2.51
CA LEU A 10 -2.06 19.07 -2.44
C LEU A 10 -0.63 19.59 -2.64
N GLU A 11 -0.37 20.36 -3.69
CA GLU A 11 0.95 20.96 -3.94
C GLU A 11 1.43 21.84 -2.78
N THR A 12 0.53 22.65 -2.22
CA THR A 12 0.82 23.49 -1.06
C THR A 12 1.17 22.65 0.17
N ALA A 13 0.41 21.59 0.45
CA ALA A 13 0.68 20.69 1.57
C ALA A 13 2.02 19.96 1.41
N LEU A 14 2.37 19.53 0.19
CA LEU A 14 3.68 18.94 -0.12
C LEU A 14 4.82 19.95 0.09
N SER A 15 4.61 21.23 -0.25
CA SER A 15 5.57 22.30 0.02
C SER A 15 5.79 22.47 1.53
N TYR A 16 4.72 22.45 2.33
CA TYR A 16 4.83 22.49 3.79
C TYR A 16 5.62 21.29 4.35
N LEU A 17 5.41 20.08 3.83
CA LEU A 17 6.22 18.91 4.23
C LEU A 17 7.71 19.09 3.92
N LYS A 18 8.05 19.67 2.77
CA LYS A 18 9.46 19.95 2.40
C LYS A 18 10.14 20.97 3.31
N ASN A 19 9.36 21.81 3.99
CA ASN A 19 9.84 22.83 4.92
C ASN A 19 9.63 22.41 6.39
N ASP A 20 9.39 21.13 6.66
CA ASP A 20 9.13 20.58 8.00
C ASP A 20 7.93 21.21 8.75
N GLN A 21 7.01 21.83 8.02
CA GLN A 21 5.80 22.47 8.55
C GLN A 21 4.64 21.46 8.63
N ARG A 22 4.82 20.39 9.43
CA ARG A 22 3.87 19.27 9.51
C ARG A 22 2.43 19.69 9.83
N LYS A 23 2.22 20.59 10.79
CA LYS A 23 0.86 21.01 11.20
C LYS A 23 0.09 21.66 10.05
N ASP A 24 0.76 22.54 9.30
CA ASP A 24 0.17 23.23 8.15
C ASP A 24 -0.06 22.27 6.98
N ALA A 25 0.86 21.32 6.76
CA ALA A 25 0.69 20.24 5.80
C ALA A 25 -0.55 19.39 6.09
N VAL A 26 -0.72 18.93 7.35
CA VAL A 26 -1.87 18.12 7.76
C VAL A 26 -3.19 18.89 7.57
N SER A 27 -3.24 20.15 8.00
CA SER A 27 -4.43 21.00 7.85
C SER A 27 -4.80 21.19 6.37
N THR A 28 -3.80 21.48 5.54
CA THR A 28 -3.99 21.73 4.11
C THR A 28 -4.37 20.46 3.36
N MET A 29 -3.82 19.30 3.73
CA MET A 29 -4.17 18.01 3.14
C MET A 29 -5.63 17.63 3.44
N LYS A 30 -6.09 17.82 4.69
CA LYS A 30 -7.50 17.61 5.06
C LYS A 30 -8.43 18.54 4.27
N ARG A 31 -8.03 19.80 4.06
CA ARG A 31 -8.77 20.73 3.20
C ARG A 31 -8.82 20.26 1.76
N ALA A 32 -7.69 19.80 1.20
CA ALA A 32 -7.64 19.25 -0.15
C ALA A 32 -8.63 18.09 -0.30
N LEU A 33 -8.64 17.14 0.64
CA LEU A 33 -9.57 16.01 0.62
C LEU A 33 -11.04 16.44 0.61
N SER A 34 -11.41 17.41 1.45
CA SER A 34 -12.80 17.92 1.53
C SER A 34 -13.30 18.60 0.25
N GLN A 35 -12.38 18.96 -0.65
CA GLN A 35 -12.67 19.64 -1.91
C GLN A 35 -12.75 18.70 -3.10
N VAL A 36 -12.45 17.40 -2.94
CA VAL A 36 -12.55 16.41 -4.01
C VAL A 36 -14.04 16.08 -4.24
N PRO A 37 -14.61 16.38 -5.42
CA PRO A 37 -15.98 16.02 -5.74
C PRO A 37 -16.19 14.49 -5.75
N GLU A 38 -17.39 14.02 -5.40
CA GLU A 38 -17.68 12.57 -5.36
C GLU A 38 -17.50 11.88 -6.72
N ASP A 39 -17.82 12.56 -7.82
CA ASP A 39 -17.64 12.07 -9.19
C ASP A 39 -16.17 12.02 -9.64
N GLU A 40 -15.26 12.62 -8.86
CA GLU A 40 -13.82 12.61 -9.11
C GLU A 40 -13.04 11.64 -8.21
N LYS A 41 -13.73 10.91 -7.32
CA LYS A 41 -13.12 9.87 -6.46
C LYS A 41 -12.88 8.57 -7.23
N LEU A 42 -12.13 8.68 -8.31
CA LEU A 42 -11.89 7.64 -9.31
C LEU A 42 -10.44 7.14 -9.28
N PRO A 43 -10.17 5.91 -9.79
CA PRO A 43 -8.82 5.36 -9.86
C PRO A 43 -7.83 6.21 -10.66
N GLU A 44 -8.30 6.97 -11.65
CA GLU A 44 -7.47 7.79 -12.54
C GLU A 44 -7.09 9.14 -11.89
N ASN A 45 -7.73 9.51 -10.79
CA ASN A 45 -7.45 10.76 -10.09
C ASN A 45 -6.24 10.60 -9.16
N LEU A 46 -5.05 10.79 -9.71
CA LEU A 46 -3.78 10.66 -9.00
C LEU A 46 -3.69 11.59 -7.78
N ALA A 47 -4.20 12.81 -7.89
CA ALA A 47 -4.19 13.78 -6.80
C ALA A 47 -5.07 13.31 -5.64
N TYR A 48 -6.27 12.80 -5.91
CA TYR A 48 -7.13 12.22 -4.88
C TYR A 48 -6.46 11.05 -4.16
N LEU A 49 -5.89 10.09 -4.90
CA LEU A 49 -5.19 8.95 -4.32
C LEU A 49 -3.98 9.41 -3.47
N LYS A 50 -3.21 10.39 -3.94
CA LYS A 50 -2.08 10.94 -3.17
C LYS A 50 -2.54 11.68 -1.91
N ILE A 51 -3.65 12.42 -1.97
CA ILE A 51 -4.25 13.07 -0.79
C ILE A 51 -4.66 12.03 0.25
N LEU A 52 -5.39 10.99 -0.15
CA LEU A 52 -5.78 9.89 0.73
C LEU A 52 -4.56 9.20 1.35
N PHE A 53 -3.52 8.96 0.56
CA PHE A 53 -2.27 8.38 1.03
C PHE A 53 -1.63 9.20 2.16
N PHE A 54 -1.49 10.51 1.98
CA PHE A 54 -0.92 11.35 3.03
C PHE A 54 -1.83 11.44 4.26
N CYS A 55 -3.14 11.51 4.07
CA CYS A 55 -4.10 11.46 5.17
C CYS A 55 -3.96 10.15 6.00
N ALA A 56 -3.81 9.00 5.34
CA ALA A 56 -3.53 7.73 6.00
C ALA A 56 -2.20 7.74 6.75
N ARG A 57 -1.13 8.22 6.09
CA ARG A 57 0.21 8.30 6.68
C ARG A 57 0.23 9.20 7.92
N PHE A 58 -0.37 10.38 7.86
CA PHE A 58 -0.44 11.28 9.02
C PHE A 58 -1.20 10.66 10.18
N ALA A 59 -2.29 9.95 9.90
CA ALA A 59 -3.05 9.25 10.94
C ALA A 59 -2.21 8.14 11.61
N ILE A 60 -1.41 7.39 10.85
CA ILE A 60 -0.45 6.42 11.40
C ILE A 60 0.57 7.11 12.30
N GLU A 61 1.17 8.21 11.83
CA GLU A 61 2.16 9.00 12.60
C GLU A 61 1.54 9.58 13.89
N ASP A 62 0.26 9.97 13.85
CA ASP A 62 -0.51 10.46 14.99
C ASP A 62 -1.07 9.32 15.87
N THR A 63 -0.74 8.05 15.57
CA THR A 63 -1.24 6.84 16.25
C THR A 63 -2.77 6.66 16.23
N ASP A 64 -3.46 7.31 15.29
CA ASP A 64 -4.90 7.13 15.07
C ASP A 64 -5.15 6.01 14.03
N GLU A 65 -5.05 4.76 14.51
CA GLU A 65 -5.21 3.56 13.69
C GLU A 65 -6.57 3.47 12.99
N ARG A 66 -7.64 3.99 13.61
CA ARG A 66 -8.99 3.95 13.05
C ARG A 66 -9.10 4.85 11.82
N ILE A 67 -8.58 6.07 11.92
CA ILE A 67 -8.57 7.01 10.79
C ILE A 67 -7.60 6.55 9.71
N ALA A 68 -6.44 6.01 10.09
CA ALA A 68 -5.51 5.39 9.13
C ALA A 68 -6.20 4.27 8.34
N TYR A 69 -6.85 3.34 9.03
CA TYR A 69 -7.59 2.24 8.42
C TYR A 69 -8.65 2.74 7.43
N TYR A 70 -9.42 3.77 7.82
CA TYR A 70 -10.44 4.36 6.96
C TYR A 70 -9.87 4.83 5.61
N TYR A 71 -8.83 5.67 5.64
CA TYR A 71 -8.24 6.20 4.41
C TYR A 71 -7.55 5.13 3.56
N ILE A 72 -6.87 4.17 4.20
CA ILE A 72 -6.25 3.03 3.50
C ILE A 72 -7.32 2.22 2.76
N LYS A 73 -8.43 1.88 3.43
CA LYS A 73 -9.50 1.09 2.81
C LYS A 73 -10.27 1.87 1.75
N GLU A 74 -10.44 3.17 1.90
CA GLU A 74 -10.98 4.03 0.85
C GLU A 74 -10.07 4.01 -0.39
N GLY A 75 -8.76 4.19 -0.20
CA GLY A 75 -7.77 4.11 -1.28
C GLY A 75 -7.74 2.76 -2.00
N ILE A 76 -7.72 1.65 -1.25
CA ILE A 76 -7.77 0.28 -1.81
C ILE A 76 -9.11 0.01 -2.52
N LYS A 77 -10.22 0.53 -2.02
CA LYS A 77 -11.52 0.42 -2.68
C LYS A 77 -11.53 1.17 -4.02
N THR A 78 -10.91 2.34 -4.09
CA THR A 78 -10.78 3.12 -5.32
C THR A 78 -9.81 2.46 -6.30
N LYS A 79 -8.61 2.06 -5.86
CA LYS A 79 -7.62 1.33 -6.68
C LYS A 79 -7.06 0.15 -5.90
N LYS A 80 -7.58 -1.04 -6.18
CA LYS A 80 -7.23 -2.30 -5.48
C LYS A 80 -5.73 -2.58 -5.41
N PHE A 81 -5.02 -2.34 -6.51
CA PHE A 81 -3.58 -2.54 -6.64
C PHE A 81 -2.89 -1.18 -6.69
N TYR A 82 -2.90 -0.48 -5.56
CA TYR A 82 -2.17 0.77 -5.34
C TYR A 82 -1.09 0.53 -4.28
N ALA A 83 0.18 0.58 -4.68
CA ALA A 83 1.29 0.06 -3.88
C ALA A 83 1.42 0.74 -2.52
N ASP A 84 1.30 2.07 -2.45
CA ASP A 84 1.49 2.79 -1.19
C ASP A 84 0.42 2.45 -0.14
N PHE A 85 -0.86 2.33 -0.55
CA PHE A 85 -1.92 1.94 0.38
C PHE A 85 -1.72 0.52 0.89
N LEU A 86 -1.31 -0.40 0.01
CA LEU A 86 -1.02 -1.77 0.39
C LEU A 86 0.16 -1.84 1.35
N PHE A 87 1.21 -1.02 1.14
CA PHE A 87 2.33 -0.90 2.06
C PHE A 87 1.89 -0.37 3.44
N LEU A 88 1.07 0.68 3.48
CA LEU A 88 0.52 1.20 4.73
C LEU A 88 -0.41 0.17 5.43
N ASP A 89 -1.16 -0.64 4.68
CA ASP A 89 -2.00 -1.71 5.23
C ASP A 89 -1.15 -2.84 5.85
N ILE A 90 -0.01 -3.19 5.24
CA ILE A 90 0.97 -4.12 5.82
C ILE A 90 1.47 -3.60 7.16
N PHE A 91 1.87 -2.32 7.20
CA PHE A 91 2.35 -1.68 8.42
C PHE A 91 1.28 -1.66 9.52
N LEU A 92 0.05 -1.27 9.18
CA LEU A 92 -1.05 -1.21 10.13
C LEU A 92 -1.46 -2.60 10.63
N ALA A 93 -1.49 -3.60 9.75
CA ALA A 93 -1.78 -4.98 10.13
C ALA A 93 -0.71 -5.56 11.07
N LYS A 94 0.56 -5.17 10.89
CA LYS A 94 1.65 -5.51 11.83
C LYS A 94 1.42 -4.90 13.22
N LEU A 95 1.06 -3.61 13.30
CA LEU A 95 0.76 -2.96 14.59
C LEU A 95 -0.38 -3.66 15.33
N GLN A 96 -1.36 -4.16 14.59
CA GLN A 96 -2.55 -4.81 15.12
C GLN A 96 -2.43 -6.34 15.27
N HIS A 97 -1.26 -6.91 14.98
CA HIS A 97 -1.02 -8.37 14.98
C HIS A 97 -2.00 -9.16 14.08
N ARG A 98 -2.53 -8.54 13.03
CA ARG A 98 -3.44 -9.17 12.05
C ARG A 98 -2.64 -9.83 10.93
N TYR A 99 -1.88 -10.88 11.26
CA TYR A 99 -0.89 -11.48 10.35
C TYR A 99 -1.47 -12.07 9.05
N GLY A 100 -2.69 -12.61 9.08
CA GLY A 100 -3.35 -13.09 7.85
C GLY A 100 -3.72 -11.96 6.88
N ASP A 101 -4.20 -10.83 7.41
CA ASP A 101 -4.49 -9.63 6.62
C ASP A 101 -3.18 -8.99 6.11
N MET A 102 -2.15 -8.99 6.95
CA MET A 102 -0.81 -8.55 6.59
C MET A 102 -0.28 -9.37 5.42
N LEU A 103 -0.35 -10.70 5.48
CA LEU A 103 0.11 -11.58 4.41
C LEU A 103 -0.66 -11.34 3.11
N SER A 104 -1.98 -11.19 3.18
CA SER A 104 -2.83 -10.86 2.02
C SER A 104 -2.41 -9.53 1.37
N SER A 105 -2.11 -8.53 2.20
CA SER A 105 -1.66 -7.20 1.76
C SER A 105 -0.26 -7.24 1.16
N ILE A 106 0.65 -8.05 1.71
CA ILE A 106 1.99 -8.31 1.14
C ILE A 106 1.87 -8.87 -0.27
N ILE A 107 1.06 -9.91 -0.47
CA ILE A 107 0.91 -10.50 -1.82
C ILE A 107 0.30 -9.49 -2.79
N ALA A 108 -0.73 -8.75 -2.38
CA ALA A 108 -1.31 -7.71 -3.22
C ALA A 108 -0.31 -6.58 -3.54
N TYR A 109 0.54 -6.19 -2.58
CA TYR A 109 1.61 -5.20 -2.78
C TYR A 109 2.61 -5.70 -3.83
N LEU A 110 3.10 -6.94 -3.68
CA LEU A 110 4.04 -7.55 -4.62
C LEU A 110 3.47 -7.69 -6.03
N ILE A 111 2.16 -7.95 -6.17
CA ILE A 111 1.47 -7.89 -7.46
C ILE A 111 1.50 -6.45 -7.99
N SER A 112 1.15 -5.46 -7.17
CA SER A 112 0.99 -4.08 -7.62
C SER A 112 2.29 -3.42 -8.11
N ILE A 113 3.44 -3.81 -7.56
CA ILE A 113 4.75 -3.32 -8.01
C ILE A 113 5.25 -3.98 -9.31
N ASP A 114 4.64 -5.10 -9.73
CA ASP A 114 4.92 -5.77 -11.00
C ASP A 114 3.99 -5.30 -12.13
N LEU A 115 2.92 -4.56 -11.83
CA LEU A 115 1.95 -4.16 -12.84
C LEU A 115 2.52 -3.12 -13.84
N PRO A 116 2.11 -3.17 -15.13
CA PRO A 116 2.60 -2.25 -16.15
C PRO A 116 2.26 -0.77 -15.89
N ASP A 117 1.19 -0.50 -15.14
CA ASP A 117 0.72 0.86 -14.84
C ASP A 117 1.46 1.50 -13.65
N ARG A 118 2.41 0.80 -13.02
CA ARG A 118 3.09 1.23 -11.79
C ARG A 118 3.67 2.65 -11.89
N ASP A 119 4.39 2.93 -12.96
CA ASP A 119 5.12 4.20 -13.11
C ASP A 119 4.19 5.40 -13.31
N ALA A 120 2.90 5.18 -13.61
CA ALA A 120 1.92 6.24 -13.76
C ALA A 120 1.51 6.89 -12.42
N TYR A 121 1.73 6.21 -11.28
CA TYR A 121 1.19 6.64 -9.99
C TYR A 121 2.20 7.32 -9.06
N GLY A 122 3.50 7.30 -9.38
CA GLY A 122 4.52 7.94 -8.55
C GLY A 122 4.52 7.47 -7.09
N TYR A 123 4.51 6.15 -6.89
CA TYR A 123 4.47 5.52 -5.57
C TYR A 123 5.72 5.84 -4.74
N ASP A 124 5.53 6.06 -3.44
CA ASP A 124 6.63 6.34 -2.50
C ASP A 124 7.29 5.05 -1.99
N PHE A 125 6.54 3.95 -1.92
CA PHE A 125 6.96 2.68 -1.32
C PHE A 125 7.31 1.60 -2.35
N VAL A 126 7.94 1.95 -3.48
CA VAL A 126 8.42 0.99 -4.50
C VAL A 126 9.94 1.00 -4.69
N ASN A 127 10.65 1.69 -3.80
CA ASN A 127 12.11 1.69 -3.79
C ASN A 127 12.66 0.34 -3.25
N THR A 128 13.93 0.09 -3.53
CA THR A 128 14.60 -1.18 -3.16
C THR A 128 14.56 -1.46 -1.66
N ASP A 129 14.65 -0.44 -0.81
CA ASP A 129 14.65 -0.62 0.64
C ASP A 129 13.27 -1.08 1.15
N ALA A 130 12.20 -0.46 0.67
CA ALA A 130 10.82 -0.86 1.00
C ALA A 130 10.54 -2.30 0.55
N ILE A 131 10.94 -2.67 -0.66
CA ILE A 131 10.76 -4.04 -1.19
C ILE A 131 11.58 -5.04 -0.38
N ASN A 132 12.82 -4.69 -0.02
CA ASN A 132 13.67 -5.54 0.82
C ASN A 132 13.07 -5.75 2.21
N GLU A 133 12.51 -4.70 2.84
CA GLU A 133 11.84 -4.82 4.13
C GLU A 133 10.63 -5.77 4.03
N VAL A 134 9.85 -5.68 2.95
CA VAL A 134 8.73 -6.60 2.70
C VAL A 134 9.21 -8.06 2.65
N PHE A 135 10.27 -8.37 1.91
CA PHE A 135 10.77 -9.74 1.78
C PHE A 135 11.47 -10.28 3.03
N THR A 136 12.19 -9.43 3.75
CA THR A 136 13.11 -9.88 4.82
C THR A 136 12.50 -9.77 6.21
N VAL A 137 11.53 -8.88 6.40
CA VAL A 137 10.91 -8.62 7.71
C VAL A 137 9.43 -8.98 7.68
N TYR A 138 8.65 -8.35 6.80
CA TYR A 138 7.19 -8.43 6.86
C TYR A 138 6.65 -9.79 6.40
N LEU A 139 7.17 -10.33 5.29
CA LEU A 139 6.73 -11.61 4.76
C LEU A 139 7.01 -12.76 5.75
N PRO A 140 8.24 -12.92 6.29
CA PRO A 140 8.50 -13.98 7.26
C PRO A 140 7.67 -13.83 8.54
N LEU A 141 7.51 -12.60 9.05
CA LEU A 141 6.71 -12.33 10.24
C LEU A 141 5.25 -12.72 10.02
N ALA A 142 4.63 -12.27 8.93
CA ALA A 142 3.24 -12.56 8.62
C ALA A 142 3.02 -14.05 8.39
N TYR A 143 3.90 -14.70 7.63
CA TYR A 143 3.77 -16.11 7.28
C TYR A 143 3.86 -17.03 8.51
N ASN A 144 4.88 -16.85 9.36
CA ASN A 144 5.08 -17.67 10.56
C ASN A 144 3.92 -17.57 11.57
N ASN A 145 3.23 -16.44 11.60
CA ASN A 145 2.15 -16.20 12.56
C ASN A 145 0.75 -16.37 11.95
N THR A 146 0.66 -16.73 10.67
CA THR A 146 -0.62 -17.01 10.02
C THR A 146 -0.99 -18.48 10.19
N GLN A 147 -2.18 -18.74 10.73
CA GLN A 147 -2.74 -20.08 10.79
C GLN A 147 -3.02 -20.60 9.37
N ASN A 148 -2.80 -21.90 9.12
CA ASN A 148 -2.99 -22.54 7.80
C ASN A 148 -2.07 -22.04 6.67
N HIS A 149 -0.84 -21.64 6.98
CA HIS A 149 0.15 -21.15 5.99
C HIS A 149 0.38 -22.11 4.79
N ALA A 150 0.21 -23.42 4.97
CA ALA A 150 0.30 -24.41 3.90
C ALA A 150 -0.80 -24.26 2.83
N MET A 151 -2.03 -23.90 3.22
CA MET A 151 -3.12 -23.64 2.26
C MET A 151 -2.85 -22.36 1.45
N ILE A 152 -2.18 -21.39 2.07
CA ILE A 152 -1.84 -20.12 1.43
C ILE A 152 -0.79 -20.32 0.32
N LEU A 153 0.19 -21.20 0.52
CA LEU A 153 1.14 -21.57 -0.55
C LEU A 153 0.43 -22.12 -1.79
N ASN A 154 -0.57 -22.99 -1.62
CA ASN A 154 -1.33 -23.53 -2.74
C ASN A 154 -2.11 -22.46 -3.49
N VAL A 155 -2.75 -21.53 -2.77
CA VAL A 155 -3.44 -20.39 -3.39
C VAL A 155 -2.45 -19.52 -4.15
N LEU A 156 -1.29 -19.24 -3.56
CA LEU A 156 -0.28 -18.39 -4.16
C LEU A 156 0.30 -18.98 -5.45
N ASN A 157 0.49 -20.29 -5.52
CA ASN A 157 0.91 -20.96 -6.75
C ASN A 157 -0.07 -20.69 -7.90
N ASN A 158 -1.38 -20.76 -7.63
CA ASN A 158 -2.41 -20.41 -8.62
C ASN A 158 -2.43 -18.90 -8.93
N THR A 159 -2.13 -18.05 -7.95
CA THR A 159 -2.01 -16.60 -8.15
C THR A 159 -0.85 -16.25 -9.07
N ILE A 160 0.30 -16.91 -8.94
CA ILE A 160 1.47 -16.68 -9.80
C ILE A 160 1.10 -16.91 -11.27
N GLU A 161 0.44 -18.02 -11.58
CA GLU A 161 0.04 -18.33 -12.95
C GLU A 161 -0.91 -17.29 -13.53
N LYS A 162 -1.87 -16.79 -12.73
CA LYS A 162 -2.76 -15.70 -13.16
C LYS A 162 -2.03 -14.39 -13.34
N VAL A 163 -1.09 -14.06 -12.44
CA VAL A 163 -0.33 -12.80 -12.50
C VAL A 163 0.54 -12.75 -13.76
N LYS A 164 1.13 -13.89 -14.15
CA LYS A 164 1.90 -14.02 -15.40
C LYS A 164 1.10 -13.73 -16.67
N GLU A 165 -0.23 -13.74 -16.62
CA GLU A 165 -1.07 -13.36 -17.76
C GLU A 165 -1.00 -11.86 -18.07
N PHE A 166 -0.59 -11.02 -17.10
CA PHE A 166 -0.59 -9.55 -17.23
C PHE A 166 0.62 -8.84 -16.62
N SER A 167 1.55 -9.54 -15.98
CA SER A 167 2.84 -9.01 -15.52
C SER A 167 3.94 -10.08 -15.49
N THR A 168 5.15 -9.74 -15.03
CA THR A 168 6.26 -10.70 -14.90
C THR A 168 6.02 -11.76 -13.83
N GLY A 169 5.29 -11.40 -12.76
CA GLY A 169 5.07 -12.25 -11.58
C GLY A 169 6.34 -12.56 -10.79
N GLU A 170 7.43 -11.80 -11.00
CA GLU A 170 8.73 -12.04 -10.38
C GLU A 170 8.67 -11.90 -8.86
N ASN A 171 8.04 -10.82 -8.37
CA ASN A 171 8.00 -10.55 -6.94
C ASN A 171 7.13 -11.56 -6.18
N VAL A 172 6.02 -11.98 -6.78
CA VAL A 172 5.14 -13.01 -6.20
C VAL A 172 5.82 -14.38 -6.19
N SER A 173 6.54 -14.73 -7.27
CA SER A 173 7.31 -15.97 -7.36
C SER A 173 8.41 -16.02 -6.29
N LYS A 174 9.14 -14.92 -6.11
CA LYS A 174 10.15 -14.79 -5.04
C LYS A 174 9.55 -14.95 -3.64
N ALA A 175 8.37 -14.38 -3.39
CA ALA A 175 7.69 -14.56 -2.10
C ALA A 175 7.32 -16.04 -1.87
N TYR A 176 6.79 -16.71 -2.90
CA TYR A 176 6.48 -18.14 -2.83
C TYR A 176 7.72 -18.98 -2.45
N ASP A 177 8.86 -18.73 -3.10
CA ASP A 177 10.10 -19.45 -2.81
C ASP A 177 10.60 -19.23 -1.37
N ILE A 178 10.49 -18.00 -0.86
CA ILE A 178 10.83 -17.68 0.54
C ILE A 178 9.92 -18.44 1.50
N MET A 179 8.60 -18.37 1.32
CA MET A 179 7.64 -19.07 2.18
C MET A 179 7.86 -20.59 2.15
N ARG A 180 8.06 -21.16 0.96
CA ARG A 180 8.37 -22.58 0.81
C ARG A 180 9.66 -22.98 1.52
N ALA A 181 10.71 -22.15 1.45
CA ALA A 181 11.96 -22.39 2.16
C ALA A 181 11.81 -22.33 3.69
N MET A 182 10.87 -21.53 4.20
CA MET A 182 10.56 -21.47 5.63
C MET A 182 9.89 -22.75 6.13
N ASP A 183 8.96 -23.33 5.36
CA ASP A 183 8.33 -24.61 5.67
C ASP A 183 9.36 -25.76 5.71
N PHE A 184 10.36 -25.75 4.82
CA PHE A 184 11.43 -26.76 4.81
C PHE A 184 12.41 -26.63 5.98
N LYS A 185 12.60 -25.44 6.54
CA LYS A 185 13.47 -25.24 7.73
C LYS A 185 12.77 -25.55 9.05
N SER A 186 11.44 -25.60 9.03
CA SER A 186 10.61 -25.83 10.23
C SER A 186 10.29 -27.32 10.45
N ASN A 187 10.71 -28.19 9.52
CA ASN A 187 10.64 -29.66 9.59
C ASN A 187 12.03 -30.26 9.79
#